data_AF-A0A9N9ZDE3-F1
#
_entry.id   AF-A0A9N9ZDE3-F1
#
_cell.length_a   1.000
_cell.length_b   1.000
_cell.length_c   1.000
_cell.angle_alpha   90.00
_cell.angle_beta   90.00
_cell.angle_gamma   90.00
#
_symmetry.space_group_name_H-M   'P 1'
#
loop_
_entity.id
_entity.type
_entity.pdbx_description
1 polymer ?
#
loop_
_entity_poly.entity_id
_entity_poly.type
_entity_poly.pdbx_seq_one_letter_code
_entity_poly.pdbx_strand_id
1 'polypeptide(L)'
;MASSSVALHQRILAKASPDPQITSLLLQKLPAEIRYEIFSYALTDYPDPDPDRAYGTSTLYTRPSYLAPRKSDTALLQTCRAIYLECWFLPFILCEQVHWVVGHQDRAPPGYRFHEQLAKLTFSLHAIRAQQQRDFEIDRLHVFSQMFMIEDGHLHKLLTTPELRPRVITLTIRHADWWFWEDDEPLRFEGDWIKLVSGSVPSSVGEIRIELESLERKKSQVDEIARQMKDKWSFRRTDGEVLFAVESAVSGWRGTSRWGQQRWIRDETSEGIIDYYIVTVVFHPDAMLQRRHLEVSATARKYAERGTPIEGDQLKLHNPEWSRIVTDTPFLNEPQPELESEEQSEPQSTPRPRGLLDRLRRGRFSLWER
;
A
#
# COMPACT_ATOMS: atom_id res chain seq x y z
N MET A 1 -20.98 2.44 38.25
CA MET A 1 -19.85 3.41 38.29
C MET A 1 -18.69 2.80 37.53
N ALA A 2 -18.60 3.05 36.22
CA ALA A 2 -17.52 2.52 35.39
C ALA A 2 -16.29 3.41 35.57
N SER A 3 -15.23 2.85 36.14
CA SER A 3 -13.92 3.50 36.20
C SER A 3 -13.41 3.67 34.76
N SER A 4 -13.46 4.90 34.25
CA SER A 4 -12.77 5.32 33.04
C SER A 4 -11.27 5.21 33.32
N SER A 5 -10.66 4.07 32.96
CA SER A 5 -9.22 3.94 33.05
C SER A 5 -8.60 4.83 31.97
N VAL A 6 -8.12 6.01 32.36
CA VAL A 6 -7.30 6.87 31.52
C VAL A 6 -6.15 6.04 30.95
N ALA A 7 -6.00 6.00 29.63
CA ALA A 7 -4.98 5.20 28.96
C ALA A 7 -3.59 5.51 29.52
N LEU A 8 -2.71 4.50 29.66
CA LEU A 8 -1.38 4.65 30.25
C LEU A 8 -0.59 5.83 29.67
N HIS A 9 -0.68 6.00 28.36
CA HIS A 9 -0.11 7.12 27.63
C HIS A 9 -0.57 8.49 28.18
N GLN A 10 -1.88 8.71 28.34
CA GLN A 10 -2.42 9.95 28.90
C GLN A 10 -1.94 10.18 30.34
N ARG A 11 -1.80 9.11 31.14
CA ARG A 11 -1.25 9.20 32.51
C ARG A 11 0.22 9.58 32.53
N ILE A 12 1.02 9.13 31.56
CA ILE A 12 2.43 9.50 31.43
C ILE A 12 2.56 10.98 31.06
N LEU A 13 1.70 11.46 30.15
CA LEU A 13 1.70 12.86 29.71
C LEU A 13 1.21 13.84 30.78
N ALA A 14 0.22 13.46 31.58
CA ALA A 14 -0.38 14.34 32.60
C ALA A 14 0.54 14.64 33.81
N LYS A 15 1.66 13.92 33.97
CA LYS A 15 2.60 14.18 35.07
C LYS A 15 3.41 15.47 34.83
N ALA A 16 3.83 16.15 35.91
CA ALA A 16 4.78 17.27 35.88
C ALA A 16 6.11 16.88 35.19
N SER A 17 7.02 17.81 34.91
CA SER A 17 8.27 17.53 34.14
C SER A 17 9.00 16.23 34.54
N PRO A 18 9.56 15.46 33.59
CA PRO A 18 10.29 14.24 33.91
C PRO A 18 11.50 14.53 34.79
N ASP A 19 11.92 13.51 35.54
CA ASP A 19 13.22 13.55 36.21
C ASP A 19 14.30 13.90 35.16
N PRO A 20 15.22 14.85 35.43
CA PRO A 20 16.20 15.33 34.47
C PRO A 20 17.27 14.29 34.08
N GLN A 21 17.29 13.11 34.72
CA GLN A 21 18.17 11.98 34.43
C GLN A 21 19.65 12.38 34.42
N ILE A 22 20.10 13.09 35.47
CA ILE A 22 21.45 13.68 35.56
C ILE A 22 22.59 12.66 35.57
N THR A 23 22.30 11.38 35.81
CA THR A 23 23.28 10.28 35.76
C THR A 23 23.33 9.59 34.40
N SER A 24 22.41 9.90 33.49
CA SER A 24 22.35 9.30 32.15
C SER A 24 23.27 10.04 31.19
N LEU A 25 24.38 9.39 30.79
CA LEU A 25 25.27 9.96 29.77
C LEU A 25 24.54 10.21 28.44
N LEU A 26 23.59 9.34 28.09
CA LEU A 26 22.75 9.48 26.91
C LEU A 26 21.97 10.81 26.93
N LEU A 27 21.33 11.14 28.04
CA LEU A 27 20.49 12.35 28.16
C LEU A 27 21.29 13.61 28.52
N GLN A 28 22.45 13.47 29.17
CA GLN A 28 23.28 14.59 29.62
C GLN A 28 24.36 15.02 28.63
N LYS A 29 24.92 14.09 27.86
CA LYS A 29 26.06 14.37 26.96
C LYS A 29 25.64 14.47 25.51
N LEU A 30 24.68 13.67 25.06
CA LEU A 30 24.27 13.70 23.66
C LEU A 30 23.19 14.77 23.47
N PRO A 31 23.30 15.61 22.42
CA PRO A 31 22.26 16.56 22.08
C PRO A 31 21.03 15.82 21.52
N ALA A 32 19.88 16.50 21.50
CA ALA A 32 18.59 15.88 21.16
C ALA A 32 18.58 15.28 19.76
N GLU A 33 19.30 15.88 18.82
CA GLU A 33 19.44 15.44 17.44
C GLU A 33 20.12 14.07 17.35
N ILE A 34 21.22 13.88 18.09
CA ILE A 34 21.94 12.60 18.12
C ILE A 34 21.12 11.54 18.85
N ARG A 35 20.40 11.92 19.90
CA ARG A 35 19.45 11.00 20.57
C ARG A 35 18.33 10.57 19.63
N TYR A 36 17.78 11.50 18.85
CA TYR A 36 16.76 11.20 17.85
C TYR A 36 17.24 10.18 16.83
N GLU A 37 18.47 10.30 16.33
CA GLU A 37 19.07 9.30 15.43
C GLU A 37 19.16 7.93 16.12
N ILE A 38 19.71 7.86 17.33
CA ILE A 38 19.83 6.61 18.10
C ILE A 38 18.45 5.99 18.33
N PHE A 39 17.47 6.78 18.77
CA PHE A 39 16.11 6.33 19.00
C PHE A 39 15.44 5.87 17.70
N SER A 40 15.70 6.55 16.59
CA SER A 40 15.16 6.16 15.30
C SER A 40 15.69 4.81 14.87
N TYR A 41 16.99 4.56 14.97
CA TYR A 41 17.56 3.23 14.70
C TYR A 41 16.98 2.14 15.62
N ALA A 42 16.83 2.43 16.91
CA ALA A 42 16.30 1.48 17.88
C ALA A 42 14.79 1.16 17.69
N LEU A 43 14.01 2.13 17.20
CA LEU A 43 12.56 2.03 17.08
C LEU A 43 12.07 1.76 15.65
N THR A 44 12.99 1.71 14.68
CA THR A 44 12.69 1.30 13.29
C THR A 44 12.09 -0.10 13.29
N ASP A 45 11.09 -0.30 12.45
CA ASP A 45 10.39 -1.57 12.35
C ASP A 45 11.17 -2.62 11.54
N TYR A 46 10.86 -3.88 11.78
CA TYR A 46 11.42 -5.02 11.07
C TYR A 46 10.36 -6.13 10.94
N PRO A 47 10.49 -7.05 9.97
CA PRO A 47 9.63 -8.22 9.88
C PRO A 47 9.72 -9.06 11.16
N ASP A 48 8.59 -9.50 11.73
CA ASP A 48 8.60 -10.30 12.96
C ASP A 48 9.42 -11.58 12.76
N PRO A 49 10.50 -11.81 13.54
CA PRO A 49 11.36 -12.98 13.38
C PRO A 49 10.72 -14.27 13.92
N ASP A 50 9.59 -14.17 14.65
CA ASP A 50 8.86 -15.32 15.15
C ASP A 50 8.30 -16.17 14.00
N PRO A 51 8.73 -17.44 13.85
CA PRO A 51 8.24 -18.33 12.78
C PRO A 51 6.72 -18.52 12.81
N ASP A 52 6.09 -18.45 13.98
CA ASP A 52 4.63 -18.61 14.12
C ASP A 52 3.86 -17.39 13.60
N ARG A 53 4.56 -16.27 13.40
CA ARG A 53 4.03 -15.04 12.79
C ARG A 53 4.29 -14.95 11.29
N ALA A 54 5.08 -15.87 10.73
CA ALA A 54 5.34 -15.89 9.30
C ALA A 54 4.03 -16.11 8.52
N TYR A 55 3.87 -15.38 7.43
CA TYR A 55 2.76 -15.59 6.53
C TYR A 55 2.90 -16.94 5.81
N GLY A 56 1.76 -17.62 5.62
CA GLY A 56 1.73 -18.88 4.88
C GLY A 56 2.29 -18.70 3.46
N THR A 57 3.05 -19.69 2.98
CA THR A 57 3.69 -19.60 1.65
C THR A 57 2.69 -19.57 0.51
N SER A 58 1.49 -20.13 0.70
CA SER A 58 0.39 -20.23 -0.27
C SER A 58 -0.64 -19.10 -0.19
N THR A 59 -0.29 -17.96 0.40
CA THR A 59 -1.17 -16.80 0.47
C THR A 59 -0.86 -15.79 -0.63
N LEU A 60 -1.86 -15.00 -1.03
CA LEU A 60 -1.71 -13.96 -2.05
C LEU A 60 -0.91 -12.73 -1.57
N TYR A 61 -0.69 -12.59 -0.27
CA TYR A 61 0.00 -11.45 0.34
C TYR A 61 1.44 -11.75 0.77
N THR A 62 1.86 -13.01 0.78
CA THR A 62 3.26 -13.39 1.03
C THR A 62 4.13 -13.07 -0.17
N ARG A 63 5.20 -12.31 0.05
CA ARG A 63 6.20 -11.97 -0.99
C ARG A 63 7.57 -11.77 -0.34
N PRO A 64 8.68 -11.75 -1.09
CA PRO A 64 10.03 -11.67 -0.53
C PRO A 64 10.24 -10.49 0.44
N SER A 65 9.62 -9.34 0.17
CA SER A 65 9.70 -8.15 1.03
C SER A 65 8.71 -8.14 2.20
N TYR A 66 7.76 -9.08 2.23
CA TYR A 66 6.68 -9.19 3.21
C TYR A 66 6.40 -10.65 3.55
N LEU A 67 7.25 -11.21 4.41
CA LEU A 67 7.15 -12.59 4.88
C LEU A 67 6.44 -12.72 6.24
N ALA A 68 6.29 -11.61 6.96
CA ALA A 68 5.65 -11.55 8.28
C ALA A 68 5.10 -10.14 8.53
N PRO A 69 4.23 -9.95 9.53
CA PRO A 69 3.88 -8.63 10.05
C PRO A 69 5.12 -7.86 10.47
N ARG A 70 5.11 -6.53 10.32
CA ARG A 70 6.20 -5.67 10.80
C ARG A 70 5.96 -5.27 12.25
N LYS A 71 7.03 -5.17 13.04
CA LYS A 71 6.99 -4.73 14.43
C LYS A 71 8.18 -3.83 14.75
N SER A 72 8.00 -2.96 15.74
CA SER A 72 9.08 -2.19 16.36
C SER A 72 9.34 -2.70 17.78
N ASP A 73 10.61 -2.75 18.19
CA ASP A 73 10.93 -2.98 19.60
C ASP A 73 10.60 -1.73 20.41
N THR A 74 9.78 -1.86 21.45
CA THR A 74 9.33 -0.74 22.29
C THR A 74 9.94 -0.77 23.68
N ALA A 75 10.89 -1.66 23.97
CA ALA A 75 11.56 -1.75 25.26
C ALA A 75 12.26 -0.42 25.64
N LEU A 76 12.82 0.28 24.65
CA LEU A 76 13.40 1.61 24.84
C LEU A 76 12.39 2.60 25.44
N LEU A 77 11.14 2.60 24.96
CA LEU A 77 10.07 3.48 25.43
C LEU A 77 9.67 3.18 26.89
N GLN A 78 9.96 1.98 27.38
CA GLN A 78 9.66 1.55 28.75
C GLN A 78 10.79 1.90 29.74
N THR A 79 11.93 2.40 29.25
CA THR A 79 13.12 2.64 30.09
C THR A 79 12.91 3.80 31.06
N CYS A 80 12.54 4.98 30.56
CA CYS A 80 12.23 6.13 31.41
C CYS A 80 11.30 7.11 30.70
N ARG A 81 10.67 7.98 31.50
CA ARG A 81 9.70 8.97 31.00
C ARG A 81 10.34 10.03 30.10
N ALA A 82 11.60 10.41 30.33
CA ALA A 82 12.29 11.36 29.46
C ALA A 82 12.43 10.81 28.02
N ILE A 83 12.90 9.56 27.88
CA ILE A 83 12.97 8.87 26.60
C ILE A 83 11.58 8.75 25.97
N TYR A 84 10.58 8.28 26.73
CA TYR A 84 9.22 8.15 26.23
C TYR A 84 8.68 9.47 25.66
N LEU A 85 8.85 10.59 26.38
CA LEU A 85 8.36 11.91 25.92
C LEU A 85 9.06 12.38 24.64
N GLU A 86 10.34 12.04 24.45
CA GLU A 86 11.09 12.40 23.25
C GLU A 86 10.71 11.57 22.02
N CYS A 87 10.33 10.29 22.18
CA CYS A 87 10.26 9.36 21.04
C CYS A 87 9.08 8.39 20.98
N TRP A 88 8.04 8.52 21.82
CA TRP A 88 6.89 7.59 21.81
C TRP A 88 6.19 7.43 20.46
N PHE A 89 6.24 8.46 19.61
CA PHE A 89 5.59 8.48 18.30
C PHE A 89 6.48 7.90 17.18
N LEU A 90 7.78 7.72 17.43
CA LEU A 90 8.73 7.21 16.42
C LEU A 90 8.36 5.84 15.86
N PRO A 91 7.92 4.84 16.66
CA PRO A 91 7.49 3.56 16.10
C PRO A 91 6.37 3.70 15.06
N PHE A 92 5.53 4.74 15.19
CA PHE A 92 4.49 4.99 14.21
C PHE A 92 5.05 5.65 12.95
N ILE A 93 5.81 6.75 13.07
CA ILE A 93 6.24 7.53 11.89
C ILE A 93 7.38 6.87 11.09
N LEU A 94 8.20 6.05 11.75
CA LEU A 94 9.30 5.31 11.13
C LEU A 94 8.83 3.98 10.51
N CYS A 95 7.74 3.41 11.04
CA CYS A 95 7.15 2.22 10.47
C CYS A 95 6.62 2.51 9.07
N GLU A 96 6.90 1.61 8.15
CA GLU A 96 6.25 1.62 6.84
C GLU A 96 4.75 1.43 7.04
N GLN A 97 3.96 2.41 6.62
CA GLN A 97 2.51 2.35 6.75
C GLN A 97 1.95 1.50 5.62
N VAL A 98 1.59 0.26 5.92
CA VAL A 98 1.15 -0.72 4.92
C VAL A 98 -0.38 -0.79 4.90
N HIS A 99 -0.97 -0.54 3.73
CA HIS A 99 -2.41 -0.62 3.55
C HIS A 99 -2.82 -1.57 2.43
N TRP A 100 -3.74 -2.50 2.74
CA TRP A 100 -4.30 -3.44 1.79
C TRP A 100 -5.68 -2.94 1.35
N VAL A 101 -5.72 -2.28 0.20
CA VAL A 101 -6.92 -1.71 -0.42
C VAL A 101 -7.51 -2.75 -1.36
N VAL A 102 -8.09 -3.79 -0.76
CA VAL A 102 -8.59 -5.00 -1.44
C VAL A 102 -10.06 -5.24 -1.09
N GLY A 103 -10.80 -5.85 -2.02
CA GLY A 103 -12.21 -6.19 -1.86
C GLY A 103 -12.47 -7.48 -1.10
N HIS A 104 -11.60 -8.48 -1.31
CA HIS A 104 -11.70 -9.78 -0.65
C HIS A 104 -10.60 -9.94 0.41
N GLN A 105 -10.98 -10.52 1.55
CA GLN A 105 -10.14 -10.59 2.74
C GLN A 105 -8.94 -11.54 2.61
N ASP A 106 -9.06 -12.56 1.78
CA ASP A 106 -8.00 -13.53 1.44
C ASP A 106 -6.79 -12.92 0.73
N ARG A 107 -6.93 -11.67 0.28
CA ARG A 107 -5.89 -10.88 -0.40
C ARG A 107 -5.10 -9.98 0.52
N ALA A 108 -5.40 -9.99 1.82
CA ALA A 108 -4.70 -9.27 2.86
C ALA A 108 -4.38 -10.20 4.04
N PRO A 109 -3.40 -9.86 4.89
CA PRO A 109 -3.11 -10.61 6.10
C PRO A 109 -4.35 -10.81 7.00
N PRO A 110 -4.39 -11.89 7.80
CA PRO A 110 -5.53 -12.20 8.66
C PRO A 110 -5.86 -11.03 9.60
N GLY A 111 -7.15 -10.73 9.75
CA GLY A 111 -7.63 -9.64 10.60
C GLY A 111 -7.47 -8.23 10.01
N TYR A 112 -6.88 -8.05 8.82
CA TYR A 112 -6.75 -6.73 8.21
C TYR A 112 -8.07 -6.22 7.63
N ARG A 113 -8.68 -5.18 8.20
CA ARG A 113 -9.89 -4.55 7.63
C ARG A 113 -9.59 -3.11 7.21
N PHE A 114 -9.69 -2.80 5.91
CA PHE A 114 -9.29 -1.49 5.38
C PHE A 114 -9.92 -0.31 6.13
N HIS A 115 -11.24 -0.32 6.34
CA HIS A 115 -11.92 0.79 7.03
C HIS A 115 -11.55 0.93 8.50
N GLU A 116 -11.31 -0.17 9.21
CA GLU A 116 -10.84 -0.12 10.60
C GLU A 116 -9.41 0.41 10.68
N GLN A 117 -8.55 0.01 9.74
CA GLN A 117 -7.16 0.47 9.69
C GLN A 117 -7.08 1.94 9.30
N LEU A 118 -7.95 2.40 8.41
CA LEU A 118 -8.10 3.82 8.09
C LEU A 118 -8.54 4.62 9.32
N ALA A 119 -9.51 4.12 10.11
CA ALA A 119 -9.92 4.79 11.34
C ALA A 119 -8.79 4.85 12.39
N LYS A 120 -8.02 3.76 12.55
CA LYS A 120 -6.84 3.71 13.42
C LYS A 120 -5.75 4.67 12.97
N LEU A 121 -5.50 4.75 11.65
CA LEU A 121 -4.56 5.69 11.04
C LEU A 121 -4.96 7.13 11.39
N THR A 122 -6.18 7.53 11.06
CA THR A 122 -6.70 8.88 11.36
C THR A 122 -6.58 9.23 12.83
N PHE A 123 -6.97 8.31 13.73
CA PHE A 123 -6.87 8.55 15.17
C PHE A 123 -5.41 8.72 15.63
N SER A 124 -4.50 7.89 15.12
CA SER A 124 -3.09 7.92 15.50
C SER A 124 -2.40 9.20 15.01
N LEU A 125 -2.64 9.60 13.76
CA LEU A 125 -2.12 10.83 13.19
C LEU A 125 -2.58 12.06 13.99
N HIS A 126 -3.88 12.10 14.32
CA HIS A 126 -4.46 13.18 15.09
C HIS A 126 -3.88 13.26 16.50
N ALA A 127 -3.73 12.12 17.17
CA ALA A 127 -3.12 12.06 18.49
C ALA A 127 -1.66 12.55 18.48
N ILE A 128 -0.87 12.14 17.49
CA ILE A 128 0.52 12.58 17.32
C ILE A 128 0.56 14.09 17.06
N ARG A 129 -0.25 14.58 16.12
CA ARG A 129 -0.32 16.00 15.75
C ARG A 129 -0.68 16.88 16.94
N ALA A 130 -1.72 16.51 17.68
CA ALA A 130 -2.20 17.25 18.84
C ALA A 130 -1.14 17.38 19.95
N GLN A 131 -0.26 16.38 20.08
CA GLN A 131 0.74 16.35 21.14
C GLN A 131 2.09 16.95 20.75
N GLN A 132 2.57 16.64 19.54
CA GLN A 132 3.86 17.15 19.08
C GLN A 132 3.80 18.64 18.71
N GLN A 133 2.59 19.15 18.40
CA GLN A 133 2.36 20.54 17.98
C GLN A 133 3.27 20.99 16.82
N ARG A 134 3.79 20.02 16.05
CA ARG A 134 4.71 20.20 14.93
C ARG A 134 4.35 19.23 13.83
N ASP A 135 4.67 19.63 12.60
CA ASP A 135 4.45 18.76 11.45
C ASP A 135 5.42 17.59 11.57
N PHE A 136 4.96 16.41 11.16
CA PHE A 136 5.78 15.23 11.03
C PHE A 136 5.55 14.62 9.65
N GLU A 137 6.50 13.81 9.23
CA GLU A 137 6.41 13.08 7.97
C GLU A 137 6.55 11.60 8.26
N ILE A 138 5.86 10.79 7.46
CA ILE A 138 5.95 9.34 7.49
C ILE A 138 6.93 8.95 6.40
N ASP A 139 7.87 8.05 6.71
CA ASP A 139 8.91 7.71 5.75
C ASP A 139 8.33 7.06 4.49
N ARG A 140 7.48 6.02 4.66
CA ARG A 140 6.90 5.25 3.57
C ARG A 140 5.43 4.90 3.81
N LEU A 141 4.61 5.09 2.78
CA LEU A 141 3.26 4.56 2.67
C LEU A 141 3.26 3.51 1.55
N HIS A 142 3.00 2.25 1.87
CA HIS A 142 2.89 1.17 0.89
C HIS A 142 1.44 0.71 0.79
N VAL A 143 0.85 0.84 -0.39
CA VAL A 143 -0.50 0.40 -0.71
C VAL A 143 -0.45 -0.81 -1.63
N PHE A 144 -0.99 -1.93 -1.20
CA PHE A 144 -1.36 -3.04 -2.08
C PHE A 144 -2.81 -2.88 -2.46
N SER A 145 -3.13 -2.92 -3.76
CA SER A 145 -4.52 -2.68 -4.15
C SER A 145 -4.99 -3.53 -5.30
N GLN A 146 -6.25 -3.95 -5.20
CA GLN A 146 -7.02 -4.42 -6.34
C GLN A 146 -7.44 -3.25 -7.23
N MET A 147 -7.35 -3.45 -8.55
CA MET A 147 -7.68 -2.42 -9.54
C MET A 147 -9.07 -1.80 -9.36
N PHE A 148 -10.08 -2.62 -9.08
CA PHE A 148 -11.43 -2.08 -8.90
C PHE A 148 -11.55 -1.17 -7.67
N MET A 149 -10.74 -1.40 -6.63
CA MET A 149 -10.78 -0.59 -5.41
C MET A 149 -10.15 0.79 -5.63
N ILE A 150 -9.05 0.87 -6.41
CA ILE A 150 -8.48 2.16 -6.80
C ILE A 150 -9.43 2.93 -7.72
N GLU A 151 -10.09 2.24 -8.66
CA GLU A 151 -11.03 2.83 -9.60
C GLU A 151 -12.31 3.32 -8.89
N ASP A 152 -12.72 2.66 -7.81
CA ASP A 152 -13.79 3.08 -6.91
C ASP A 152 -13.36 4.16 -5.89
N GLY A 153 -12.14 4.71 -6.02
CA GLY A 153 -11.68 5.85 -5.23
C GLY A 153 -11.17 5.54 -3.83
N HIS A 154 -10.90 4.28 -3.48
CA HIS A 154 -10.38 3.93 -2.16
C HIS A 154 -8.97 4.46 -1.91
N LEU A 155 -8.13 4.54 -2.95
CA LEU A 155 -6.81 5.17 -2.85
C LEU A 155 -6.94 6.67 -2.56
N HIS A 156 -7.85 7.37 -3.25
CA HIS A 156 -8.18 8.76 -2.95
C HIS A 156 -8.62 8.94 -1.50
N LYS A 157 -9.51 8.07 -1.01
CA LYS A 157 -9.97 8.09 0.39
C LYS A 157 -8.83 7.89 1.39
N LEU A 158 -7.86 7.04 1.08
CA LEU A 158 -6.68 6.85 1.92
C LEU A 158 -5.80 8.12 1.92
N LEU A 159 -5.48 8.66 0.75
CA LEU A 159 -4.58 9.81 0.62
C LEU A 159 -5.17 11.12 1.16
N THR A 160 -6.50 11.22 1.23
CA THR A 160 -7.22 12.35 1.85
C THR A 160 -7.35 12.23 3.38
N THR A 161 -6.74 11.21 3.99
CA THR A 161 -6.69 11.10 5.46
C THR A 161 -6.02 12.35 6.05
N PRO A 162 -6.67 13.06 7.00
CA PRO A 162 -6.08 14.23 7.63
C PRO A 162 -4.71 13.93 8.24
N GLU A 163 -3.79 14.89 8.13
CA GLU A 163 -2.43 14.82 8.71
C GLU A 163 -1.54 13.69 8.13
N LEU A 164 -2.03 12.95 7.13
CA LEU A 164 -1.23 11.97 6.41
C LEU A 164 -0.18 12.68 5.54
N ARG A 165 1.09 12.49 5.88
CA ARG A 165 2.22 13.18 5.24
C ARG A 165 3.37 12.22 4.88
N PRO A 166 3.16 11.24 3.98
CA PRO A 166 4.21 10.35 3.52
C PRO A 166 5.22 11.09 2.65
N ARG A 167 6.49 10.67 2.72
CA ARG A 167 7.55 11.12 1.80
C ARG A 167 7.56 10.30 0.51
N VAL A 168 7.36 8.99 0.65
CA VAL A 168 7.28 8.05 -0.48
C VAL A 168 5.96 7.29 -0.43
N ILE A 169 5.29 7.21 -1.58
CA ILE A 169 4.11 6.35 -1.77
C ILE A 169 4.48 5.22 -2.71
N THR A 170 4.28 3.97 -2.32
CA THR A 170 4.39 2.80 -3.20
C THR A 170 3.00 2.22 -3.41
N LEU A 171 2.53 2.12 -4.65
CA LEU A 171 1.31 1.40 -5.03
C LEU A 171 1.71 0.13 -5.77
N THR A 172 1.37 -1.03 -5.24
CA THR A 172 1.60 -2.32 -5.89
C THR A 172 0.28 -2.92 -6.37
N ILE A 173 0.22 -3.19 -7.68
CA ILE A 173 -0.82 -4.03 -8.29
C ILE A 173 -0.21 -5.40 -8.53
N ARG A 174 -0.60 -6.38 -7.70
CA ARG A 174 -0.14 -7.78 -7.77
C ARG A 174 -0.73 -8.48 -8.98
N HIS A 175 -0.14 -9.60 -9.41
CA HIS A 175 -0.71 -10.43 -10.50
C HIS A 175 -2.19 -10.74 -10.27
N ALA A 176 -2.55 -11.16 -9.06
CA ALA A 176 -3.92 -11.49 -8.74
C ALA A 176 -4.84 -10.26 -8.57
N ASP A 177 -4.31 -9.03 -8.57
CA ASP A 177 -5.08 -7.82 -8.29
C ASP A 177 -5.51 -7.07 -9.56
N TRP A 178 -5.07 -7.55 -10.73
CA TRP A 178 -5.53 -7.07 -12.03
C TRP A 178 -6.97 -7.50 -12.31
N TRP A 179 -7.66 -6.72 -13.15
CA TRP A 179 -9.00 -7.06 -13.62
C TRP A 179 -9.03 -8.41 -14.33
N PHE A 180 -9.87 -9.32 -13.83
CA PHE A 180 -10.13 -10.64 -14.44
C PHE A 180 -8.85 -11.45 -14.71
N TRP A 181 -7.86 -11.34 -13.82
CA TRP A 181 -6.60 -12.07 -13.92
C TRP A 181 -6.85 -13.60 -13.93
N GLU A 182 -7.91 -14.07 -13.27
CA GLU A 182 -8.32 -15.48 -13.24
C GLU A 182 -8.58 -16.00 -14.66
N ASP A 183 -9.15 -15.14 -15.51
CA ASP A 183 -9.54 -15.44 -16.88
C ASP A 183 -8.41 -15.18 -17.90
N ASP A 184 -7.26 -14.70 -17.45
CA ASP A 184 -6.14 -14.27 -18.28
C ASP A 184 -6.45 -13.11 -19.23
N GLU A 185 -7.34 -12.20 -18.81
CA GLU A 185 -7.63 -10.99 -19.58
C GLU A 185 -6.37 -10.12 -19.79
N PRO A 186 -6.31 -9.34 -20.88
CA PRO A 186 -5.24 -8.38 -21.10
C PRO A 186 -5.12 -7.33 -19.99
N LEU A 187 -3.87 -7.01 -19.64
CA LEU A 187 -3.58 -5.97 -18.65
C LEU A 187 -4.04 -4.60 -19.16
N ARG A 188 -4.67 -3.84 -18.29
CA ARG A 188 -5.14 -2.47 -18.59
C ARG A 188 -5.29 -1.67 -17.32
N PHE A 189 -5.48 -0.36 -17.43
CA PHE A 189 -6.02 0.54 -16.41
C PHE A 189 -7.06 1.45 -17.03
N GLU A 190 -8.15 1.69 -16.30
CA GLU A 190 -8.99 2.84 -16.58
C GLU A 190 -8.28 4.14 -16.13
N GLY A 191 -8.62 5.26 -16.77
CA GLY A 191 -7.90 6.52 -16.57
C GLY A 191 -8.49 7.46 -15.52
N ASP A 192 -9.75 7.30 -15.15
CA ASP A 192 -10.46 8.29 -14.32
C ASP A 192 -9.94 8.37 -12.88
N TRP A 193 -9.44 7.26 -12.33
CA TRP A 193 -8.88 7.25 -10.98
C TRP A 193 -7.65 8.15 -10.84
N ILE A 194 -6.87 8.32 -11.93
CA ILE A 194 -5.71 9.23 -11.94
C ILE A 194 -6.14 10.67 -11.69
N LYS A 195 -7.27 11.08 -12.25
CA LYS A 195 -7.82 12.42 -12.04
C LYS A 195 -8.29 12.60 -10.60
N LEU A 196 -8.92 11.57 -10.05
CA LEU A 196 -9.44 11.58 -8.67
C LEU A 196 -8.30 11.63 -7.64
N VAL A 197 -7.23 10.86 -7.87
CA VAL A 197 -6.05 10.83 -7.00
C VAL A 197 -5.20 12.09 -7.19
N SER A 198 -5.17 12.66 -8.40
CA SER A 198 -4.53 13.95 -8.66
C SER A 198 -5.23 15.06 -7.87
N GLY A 199 -4.50 15.71 -6.98
CA GLY A 199 -5.03 16.68 -6.01
C GLY A 199 -5.23 16.09 -4.60
N SER A 200 -5.12 14.77 -4.44
CA SER A 200 -5.17 14.08 -3.15
C SER A 200 -3.79 13.71 -2.62
N VAL A 201 -2.76 13.80 -3.45
CA VAL A 201 -1.38 13.49 -3.08
C VAL A 201 -0.87 14.59 -2.13
N PRO A 202 -0.47 14.26 -0.89
CA PRO A 202 0.01 15.26 0.06
C PRO A 202 1.27 16.00 -0.42
N SER A 203 1.45 17.25 -0.01
CA SER A 203 2.61 18.08 -0.38
C SER A 203 3.96 17.53 0.11
N SER A 204 3.97 16.68 1.13
CA SER A 204 5.17 15.99 1.63
C SER A 204 5.71 14.94 0.67
N VAL A 205 4.91 14.49 -0.30
CA VAL A 205 5.31 13.40 -1.21
C VAL A 205 6.40 13.90 -2.15
N GLY A 206 7.57 13.29 -2.02
CA GLY A 206 8.73 13.48 -2.87
C GLY A 206 8.88 12.40 -3.94
N GLU A 207 8.17 11.27 -3.81
CA GLU A 207 8.27 10.15 -4.74
C GLU A 207 7.00 9.29 -4.72
N ILE A 208 6.54 8.87 -5.92
CA ILE A 208 5.50 7.83 -6.06
C ILE A 208 6.08 6.69 -6.89
N ARG A 209 5.98 5.47 -6.38
CA ARG A 209 6.35 4.22 -7.07
C ARG A 209 5.09 3.46 -7.41
N ILE A 210 4.93 3.05 -8.66
CA ILE A 210 3.88 2.13 -9.07
C ILE A 210 4.54 0.83 -9.50
N GLU A 211 4.34 -0.23 -8.72
CA GLU A 211 4.81 -1.58 -9.00
C GLU A 211 3.72 -2.35 -9.76
N LEU A 212 4.03 -2.71 -11.00
CA LEU A 212 3.18 -3.51 -11.88
C LEU A 212 3.69 -4.94 -11.88
N GLU A 213 3.10 -5.80 -11.06
CA GLU A 213 3.48 -7.21 -10.97
C GLU A 213 2.53 -8.06 -11.82
N SER A 214 3.11 -8.87 -12.70
CA SER A 214 2.40 -9.96 -13.38
C SER A 214 3.35 -11.13 -13.60
N LEU A 215 3.03 -12.02 -14.52
CA LEU A 215 3.81 -13.21 -14.82
C LEU A 215 4.88 -12.90 -15.87
N GLU A 216 5.99 -13.64 -15.86
CA GLU A 216 7.04 -13.53 -16.89
C GLU A 216 6.46 -13.68 -18.32
N ARG A 217 5.48 -14.57 -18.51
CA ARG A 217 4.78 -14.74 -19.80
C ARG A 217 3.96 -13.52 -20.26
N LYS A 218 3.64 -12.58 -19.35
CA LYS A 218 2.94 -11.31 -19.62
C LYS A 218 3.88 -10.10 -19.65
N LYS A 219 5.20 -10.30 -19.61
CA LYS A 219 6.21 -9.24 -19.63
C LYS A 219 5.96 -8.15 -20.68
N SER A 220 5.66 -8.52 -21.92
CA SER A 220 5.40 -7.55 -22.99
C SER A 220 4.20 -6.64 -22.70
N GLN A 221 3.18 -7.16 -22.01
CA GLN A 221 2.04 -6.36 -21.59
C GLN A 221 2.41 -5.42 -20.44
N VAL A 222 3.16 -5.92 -19.46
CA VAL A 222 3.63 -5.10 -18.32
C VAL A 222 4.51 -3.95 -18.80
N ASP A 223 5.48 -4.24 -19.68
CA ASP A 223 6.40 -3.25 -20.25
C ASP A 223 5.63 -2.18 -21.06
N GLU A 224 4.63 -2.58 -21.85
CA GLU A 224 3.81 -1.66 -22.63
C GLU A 224 2.90 -0.79 -21.74
N ILE A 225 2.29 -1.35 -20.69
CA ILE A 225 1.52 -0.56 -19.72
C ILE A 225 2.44 0.43 -18.98
N ALA A 226 3.64 0.00 -18.57
CA ALA A 226 4.62 0.88 -17.93
C ALA A 226 5.06 2.02 -18.86
N ARG A 227 5.29 1.73 -20.15
CA ARG A 227 5.61 2.75 -21.16
C ARG A 227 4.48 3.77 -21.29
N GLN A 228 3.24 3.31 -21.49
CA GLN A 228 2.08 4.21 -21.58
C GLN A 228 1.87 5.02 -20.29
N MET A 229 2.14 4.43 -19.13
CA MET A 229 2.08 5.10 -17.84
C MET A 229 3.05 6.28 -17.77
N LYS A 230 4.31 6.07 -18.17
CA LYS A 230 5.30 7.16 -18.26
C LYS A 230 4.89 8.25 -19.25
N ASP A 231 4.27 7.85 -20.35
CA ASP A 231 3.89 8.76 -21.42
C ASP A 231 2.66 9.60 -21.09
N LYS A 232 1.70 9.07 -20.32
CA LYS A 232 0.38 9.66 -20.12
C LYS A 232 0.14 10.18 -18.70
N TRP A 233 0.68 9.52 -17.68
CA TRP A 233 0.29 9.81 -16.30
C TRP A 233 1.17 10.87 -15.64
N SER A 234 0.54 11.63 -14.76
CA SER A 234 1.19 12.54 -13.83
C SER A 234 0.34 12.63 -12.57
N PHE A 235 0.94 13.05 -11.46
CA PHE A 235 0.23 13.21 -10.18
C PHE A 235 0.43 14.62 -9.66
N ARG A 236 -0.67 15.36 -9.50
CA ARG A 236 -0.62 16.68 -8.87
C ARG A 236 -0.75 16.57 -7.36
N ARG A 237 0.17 17.19 -6.62
CA ARG A 237 0.10 17.34 -5.17
C ARG A 237 -0.89 18.43 -4.75
N THR A 238 -1.26 18.41 -3.47
CA THR A 238 -2.12 19.43 -2.86
C THR A 238 -1.54 20.85 -2.92
N ASP A 239 -0.22 21.00 -3.01
CA ASP A 239 0.45 22.30 -3.19
C ASP A 239 0.56 22.74 -4.67
N GLY A 240 0.08 21.92 -5.60
CA GLY A 240 0.04 22.21 -7.02
C GLY A 240 1.25 21.72 -7.81
N GLU A 241 2.33 21.28 -7.15
CA GLU A 241 3.49 20.64 -7.79
C GLU A 241 3.03 19.34 -8.48
N VAL A 242 3.65 19.02 -9.62
CA VAL A 242 3.31 17.83 -10.40
C VAL A 242 4.48 16.86 -10.39
N LEU A 243 4.17 15.57 -10.20
CA LEU A 243 5.12 14.49 -10.33
C LEU A 243 4.98 13.82 -11.68
N PHE A 244 6.12 13.58 -12.34
CA PHE A 244 6.23 12.90 -13.63
C PHE A 244 7.16 11.71 -13.54
N ALA A 245 6.94 10.70 -14.38
CA ALA A 245 7.81 9.56 -14.47
C ALA A 245 8.90 9.74 -15.54
N VAL A 246 10.11 9.31 -15.20
CA VAL A 246 11.29 9.37 -16.09
C VAL A 246 12.00 8.02 -16.15
N GLU A 247 12.04 7.32 -15.02
CA GLU A 247 12.73 6.05 -14.85
C GLU A 247 11.75 4.92 -14.57
N SER A 248 12.20 3.71 -14.89
CA SER A 248 11.54 2.48 -14.50
C SER A 248 12.60 1.44 -14.15
N ALA A 249 12.34 0.65 -13.12
CA ALA A 249 13.19 -0.47 -12.73
C ALA A 249 12.45 -1.78 -12.99
N VAL A 250 13.20 -2.81 -13.38
CA VAL A 250 12.67 -4.16 -13.55
C VAL A 250 13.20 -5.04 -12.44
N SER A 251 12.32 -5.84 -11.86
CA SER A 251 12.67 -6.88 -10.91
C SER A 251 11.79 -8.11 -11.12
N GLY A 252 12.09 -9.18 -10.42
CA GLY A 252 11.28 -10.39 -10.45
C GLY A 252 11.54 -11.25 -9.24
N TRP A 253 10.63 -12.18 -8.98
CA TRP A 253 10.76 -13.13 -7.90
C TRP A 253 10.01 -14.42 -8.21
N ARG A 254 10.35 -15.48 -7.47
CA ARG A 254 9.71 -16.79 -7.58
C ARG A 254 8.78 -17.03 -6.42
N GLY A 255 7.54 -17.38 -6.74
CA GLY A 255 6.54 -17.75 -5.74
C GLY A 255 5.83 -19.05 -6.08
N THR A 256 4.91 -19.42 -5.21
CA THR A 256 4.08 -20.60 -5.42
C THR A 256 2.92 -20.30 -6.38
N SER A 257 2.55 -21.29 -7.18
CA SER A 257 1.30 -21.29 -7.95
C SER A 257 0.08 -21.69 -7.12
N ARG A 258 0.27 -22.02 -5.84
CA ARG A 258 -0.79 -22.48 -4.94
C ARG A 258 -1.35 -21.32 -4.13
N TRP A 259 -2.61 -20.99 -4.36
CA TRP A 259 -3.34 -20.01 -3.57
C TRP A 259 -4.62 -20.64 -3.02
N GLY A 260 -4.72 -20.70 -1.70
CA GLY A 260 -5.81 -21.43 -1.03
C GLY A 260 -5.83 -22.90 -1.45
N GLN A 261 -6.97 -23.36 -1.99
CA GLN A 261 -7.19 -24.74 -2.44
C GLN A 261 -6.97 -24.91 -3.95
N GLN A 262 -6.28 -23.98 -4.60
CA GLN A 262 -6.09 -23.97 -6.06
C GLN A 262 -4.62 -23.89 -6.43
N ARG A 263 -4.22 -24.70 -7.41
CA ARG A 263 -2.91 -24.66 -8.08
C ARG A 263 -3.09 -24.10 -9.48
N TRP A 264 -2.56 -22.92 -9.74
CA TRP A 264 -2.70 -22.17 -10.99
C TRP A 264 -1.71 -22.66 -12.06
N ILE A 265 -1.98 -23.84 -12.62
CA ILE A 265 -1.10 -24.54 -13.57
C ILE A 265 -0.80 -23.76 -14.85
N ARG A 266 -1.73 -22.91 -15.31
CA ARG A 266 -1.50 -22.05 -16.49
C ARG A 266 -0.34 -21.06 -16.27
N ASP A 267 -0.16 -20.63 -15.02
CA ASP A 267 0.76 -19.56 -14.66
C ASP A 267 2.15 -20.11 -14.28
N GLU A 268 2.31 -21.43 -14.24
CA GLU A 268 3.54 -22.10 -13.85
C GLU A 268 4.63 -22.02 -14.91
N THR A 269 5.86 -21.73 -14.47
CA THR A 269 7.07 -21.92 -15.28
C THR A 269 7.75 -23.26 -14.99
N SER A 270 7.50 -23.80 -13.81
CA SER A 270 7.81 -25.18 -13.41
C SER A 270 6.78 -25.62 -12.38
N GLU A 271 6.71 -26.93 -12.10
CA GLU A 271 5.69 -27.49 -11.22
C GLU A 271 5.61 -26.76 -9.87
N GLY A 272 4.44 -26.15 -9.61
CA GLY A 272 4.18 -25.44 -8.37
C GLY A 272 4.79 -24.04 -8.27
N ILE A 273 5.48 -23.55 -9.30
CA ILE A 273 6.29 -22.32 -9.26
C ILE A 273 5.85 -21.33 -10.33
N ILE A 274 5.68 -20.08 -9.92
CA ILE A 274 5.44 -18.93 -10.78
C ILE A 274 6.66 -18.01 -10.76
N ASP A 275 7.13 -17.59 -11.93
CA ASP A 275 8.07 -16.47 -12.08
C ASP A 275 7.27 -15.17 -12.29
N TYR A 276 7.37 -14.28 -11.31
CA TYR A 276 6.78 -12.94 -11.37
C TYR A 276 7.74 -11.95 -12.00
N TYR A 277 7.17 -11.10 -12.86
CA TYR A 277 7.84 -9.99 -13.53
C TYR A 277 7.23 -8.68 -13.04
N ILE A 278 8.08 -7.77 -12.57
CA ILE A 278 7.66 -6.50 -11.97
C ILE A 278 8.35 -5.35 -12.68
N VAL A 279 7.55 -4.39 -13.15
CA VAL A 279 8.05 -3.07 -13.56
C VAL A 279 7.62 -2.03 -12.53
N THR A 280 8.60 -1.33 -11.97
CA THR A 280 8.36 -0.21 -11.06
C THR A 280 8.55 1.10 -11.81
N VAL A 281 7.47 1.86 -12.00
CA VAL A 281 7.52 3.21 -12.58
C VAL A 281 7.63 4.22 -11.45
N VAL A 282 8.63 5.11 -11.52
CA VAL A 282 8.91 6.07 -10.44
C VAL A 282 8.61 7.48 -10.92
N PHE A 283 7.77 8.18 -10.15
CA PHE A 283 7.36 9.56 -10.37
C PHE A 283 8.03 10.47 -9.36
N HIS A 284 8.59 11.58 -9.85
CA HIS A 284 9.26 12.58 -9.03
C HIS A 284 8.75 13.99 -9.33
N PRO A 285 8.85 14.94 -8.37
CA PRO A 285 8.48 16.34 -8.55
C PRO A 285 9.18 16.99 -9.75
N ASP A 286 8.45 17.77 -10.55
CA ASP A 286 9.00 18.46 -11.72
C ASP A 286 10.15 19.40 -11.35
N ALA A 287 10.08 20.08 -10.21
CA ALA A 287 11.18 20.90 -9.70
C ALA A 287 12.46 20.09 -9.42
N MET A 288 12.35 18.80 -9.11
CA MET A 288 13.50 17.91 -8.99
C MET A 288 14.03 17.50 -10.37
N LEU A 289 13.13 17.11 -11.28
CA LEU A 289 13.46 16.69 -12.64
C LEU A 289 14.14 17.81 -13.44
N GLN A 290 13.62 19.04 -13.35
CA GLN A 290 14.21 20.23 -13.98
C GLN A 290 15.63 20.51 -13.46
N ARG A 291 15.84 20.44 -12.13
CA ARG A 291 17.17 20.62 -11.53
C ARG A 291 18.18 19.57 -11.98
N ARG A 292 17.71 18.36 -12.32
CA ARG A 292 18.54 17.27 -12.83
C ARG A 292 18.60 17.20 -14.37
N HIS A 293 17.94 18.12 -15.07
CA HIS A 293 17.83 18.11 -16.54
C HIS A 293 17.31 16.78 -17.10
N LEU A 294 16.35 16.16 -16.40
CA LEU A 294 15.74 14.90 -16.85
C LEU A 294 14.56 15.19 -17.78
N GLU A 295 14.54 14.52 -18.92
CA GLU A 295 13.49 14.66 -19.92
C GLU A 295 12.20 13.97 -19.46
N VAL A 296 11.07 14.66 -19.68
CA VAL A 296 9.72 14.21 -19.34
C VAL A 296 8.89 14.15 -20.60
N SER A 297 8.00 13.16 -20.70
CA SER A 297 7.03 13.04 -21.80
C SER A 297 6.27 14.35 -22.04
N ALA A 298 6.30 14.83 -23.29
CA ALA A 298 5.52 15.99 -23.71
C ALA A 298 4.00 15.75 -23.55
N THR A 299 3.56 14.50 -23.78
CA THR A 299 2.16 14.10 -23.59
C THR A 299 1.75 14.18 -22.12
N ALA A 300 2.58 13.68 -21.21
CA ALA A 300 2.31 13.76 -19.77
C ALA A 300 2.28 15.22 -19.30
N ARG A 301 3.19 16.07 -19.80
CA ARG A 301 3.18 17.52 -19.52
C ARG A 301 1.90 18.19 -19.98
N LYS A 302 1.46 17.91 -21.22
CA LYS A 302 0.20 18.42 -21.76
C LYS A 302 -0.99 17.99 -20.91
N TYR A 303 -1.03 16.73 -20.47
CA TYR A 303 -2.07 16.23 -19.56
C TYR A 303 -1.92 16.73 -18.12
N ALA A 304 -0.81 17.38 -17.77
CA ALA A 304 -0.65 18.05 -16.49
C ALA A 304 -0.99 19.54 -16.54
N GLU A 305 -1.29 20.13 -17.70
CA GLU A 305 -1.58 21.56 -17.80
C GLU A 305 -2.91 21.91 -17.11
N ARG A 306 -2.90 22.99 -16.31
CA ARG A 306 -4.12 23.46 -15.65
C ARG A 306 -5.12 23.97 -16.69
N GLY A 307 -6.38 23.54 -16.57
CA GLY A 307 -7.46 23.97 -17.46
C GLY A 307 -7.56 23.14 -18.74
N THR A 308 -6.65 22.20 -18.99
CA THR A 308 -6.80 21.22 -20.08
C THR A 308 -7.86 20.19 -19.68
N PRO A 309 -9.01 20.10 -20.39
CA PRO A 309 -9.97 19.03 -20.16
C PRO A 309 -9.34 17.71 -20.60
N ILE A 310 -9.26 16.75 -19.70
CA ILE A 310 -8.71 15.42 -19.99
C ILE A 310 -9.80 14.41 -19.78
N GLU A 311 -10.09 13.65 -20.82
CA GLU A 311 -11.04 12.56 -20.78
C GLU A 311 -10.41 11.29 -20.19
N GLY A 312 -11.22 10.42 -19.59
CA GLY A 312 -10.71 9.22 -18.92
C GLY A 312 -9.95 8.33 -19.89
N ASP A 313 -10.46 8.24 -21.12
CA ASP A 313 -9.90 7.45 -22.21
C ASP A 313 -8.47 7.88 -22.60
N GLN A 314 -8.13 9.16 -22.44
CA GLN A 314 -6.77 9.65 -22.73
C GLN A 314 -5.74 9.15 -21.71
N LEU A 315 -6.19 8.91 -20.47
CA LEU A 315 -5.39 8.35 -19.39
C LEU A 315 -5.51 6.83 -19.30
N LYS A 316 -6.38 6.20 -20.10
CA LYS A 316 -6.49 4.75 -20.16
C LYS A 316 -5.18 4.13 -20.65
N LEU A 317 -4.73 3.07 -19.96
CA LEU A 317 -3.59 2.26 -20.37
C LEU A 317 -4.13 0.93 -20.87
N HIS A 318 -3.96 0.63 -22.14
CA HIS A 318 -4.42 -0.63 -22.74
C HIS A 318 -3.83 -0.80 -24.13
N ASN A 319 -3.95 -1.99 -24.69
CA ASN A 319 -3.74 -2.23 -26.10
C ASN A 319 -4.97 -2.95 -26.66
N PRO A 320 -5.70 -2.36 -27.62
CA PRO A 320 -6.93 -2.94 -28.18
C PRO A 320 -6.68 -4.21 -29.00
N GLU A 321 -5.44 -4.46 -29.44
CA GLU A 321 -5.08 -5.66 -30.20
C GLU A 321 -4.83 -6.88 -29.29
N TRP A 322 -4.68 -6.66 -27.97
CA TRP A 322 -4.54 -7.78 -27.05
C TRP A 322 -5.87 -8.49 -26.86
N SER A 323 -5.81 -9.81 -26.91
CA SER A 323 -6.94 -10.69 -26.65
C SER A 323 -6.63 -11.59 -25.47
N ARG A 324 -7.70 -12.07 -24.83
CA ARG A 324 -7.62 -13.08 -23.77
C ARG A 324 -6.88 -14.32 -24.29
N ILE A 325 -5.94 -14.80 -23.50
CA ILE A 325 -5.29 -16.09 -23.76
C ILE A 325 -6.18 -17.18 -23.15
N VAL A 326 -6.81 -17.99 -24.00
CA VAL A 326 -7.75 -19.02 -23.55
C VAL A 326 -6.97 -20.23 -23.04
N THR A 327 -7.38 -20.76 -21.89
CA THR A 327 -6.84 -21.99 -21.32
C THR A 327 -7.98 -22.79 -20.71
N ASP A 328 -8.16 -24.04 -21.15
CA ASP A 328 -9.29 -24.89 -20.74
C ASP A 328 -9.24 -25.27 -19.25
N THR A 329 -8.03 -25.43 -18.71
CA THR A 329 -7.81 -25.79 -17.31
C THR A 329 -6.78 -24.84 -16.70
N PRO A 330 -7.19 -23.64 -16.25
CA PRO A 330 -6.27 -22.65 -15.72
C PRO A 330 -5.71 -23.02 -14.34
N PHE A 331 -6.46 -23.81 -13.57
CA PHE A 331 -6.08 -24.29 -12.25
C PHE A 331 -6.58 -25.71 -11.98
N LEU A 332 -5.94 -26.38 -11.03
CA LEU A 332 -6.40 -27.61 -10.41
C LEU A 332 -6.86 -27.31 -8.99
N ASN A 333 -7.92 -27.97 -8.54
CA ASN A 333 -8.30 -27.94 -7.13
C ASN A 333 -7.41 -28.96 -6.38
N GLU A 334 -6.68 -28.51 -5.37
CA GLU A 334 -5.88 -29.38 -4.51
C GLU A 334 -6.57 -29.52 -3.14
N PRO A 335 -6.68 -30.75 -2.60
CA PRO A 335 -7.18 -30.95 -1.25
C PRO A 335 -6.23 -30.32 -0.23
N GLN A 336 -6.80 -29.66 0.78
CA GLN A 336 -6.03 -29.01 1.84
C GLN A 336 -5.26 -30.08 2.63
N PRO A 337 -3.98 -29.89 2.98
CA PRO A 337 -3.36 -30.68 4.03
C PRO A 337 -4.21 -30.50 5.29
N GLU A 338 -4.56 -31.61 5.97
CA GLU A 338 -5.26 -31.58 7.25
C GLU A 338 -4.42 -30.76 8.25
N LEU A 339 -4.76 -29.47 8.39
CA LEU A 339 -4.34 -28.67 9.54
C LEU A 339 -5.17 -29.18 10.70
N GLU A 340 -4.51 -29.75 11.71
CA GLU A 340 -5.12 -30.17 12.97
C GLU A 340 -6.04 -29.05 13.47
N SER A 341 -7.32 -29.39 13.59
CA SER A 341 -8.42 -28.48 13.84
C SER A 341 -8.29 -27.81 15.21
N GLU A 342 -7.97 -26.52 15.24
CA GLU A 342 -8.41 -25.67 16.35
C GLU A 342 -9.88 -25.32 16.10
N GLU A 343 -10.77 -25.93 16.90
CA GLU A 343 -12.19 -25.61 16.94
C GLU A 343 -12.39 -24.12 17.25
N GLN A 344 -12.78 -23.35 16.23
CA GLN A 344 -13.45 -22.06 16.42
C GLN A 344 -14.85 -22.16 15.84
N SER A 345 -15.82 -22.23 16.75
CA SER A 345 -17.25 -22.20 16.46
C SER A 345 -17.67 -20.81 15.99
N GLU A 346 -18.03 -20.67 14.71
CA GLU A 346 -18.81 -19.53 14.19
C GLU A 346 -20.29 -19.91 13.96
N PRO A 347 -21.26 -19.02 14.21
CA PRO A 347 -22.67 -19.26 13.96
C PRO A 347 -23.07 -19.03 12.50
N GLN A 348 -23.67 -20.07 11.92
CA GLN A 348 -24.55 -20.18 10.74
C GLN A 348 -24.65 -18.98 9.76
N SER A 349 -24.06 -19.16 8.58
CA SER A 349 -24.21 -18.34 7.38
C SER A 349 -25.57 -18.50 6.69
N THR A 350 -26.16 -17.38 6.28
CA THR A 350 -27.27 -17.29 5.31
C THR A 350 -26.80 -17.65 3.88
N PRO A 351 -27.70 -18.15 3.01
CA PRO A 351 -27.30 -18.74 1.72
C PRO A 351 -26.96 -17.69 0.65
N ARG A 352 -25.97 -18.04 -0.19
CA ARG A 352 -25.49 -17.29 -1.36
C ARG A 352 -26.63 -16.85 -2.29
N PRO A 353 -26.63 -15.61 -2.82
CA PRO A 353 -27.36 -15.31 -4.04
C PRO A 353 -26.47 -15.62 -5.25
N ARG A 354 -26.83 -16.66 -6.01
CA ARG A 354 -26.47 -16.76 -7.44
C ARG A 354 -27.14 -15.58 -8.16
N GLY A 355 -26.38 -14.74 -8.86
CA GLY A 355 -26.95 -13.75 -9.78
C GLY A 355 -26.38 -12.32 -9.75
N LEU A 356 -25.16 -12.09 -9.26
CA LEU A 356 -24.51 -10.77 -9.38
C LEU A 356 -23.73 -10.60 -10.72
N LEU A 357 -23.29 -11.72 -11.34
CA LEU A 357 -22.53 -11.72 -12.59
C LEU A 357 -23.35 -11.27 -13.82
N ASP A 358 -24.68 -11.36 -13.78
CA ASP A 358 -25.56 -10.92 -14.89
C ASP A 358 -25.93 -9.42 -14.84
N ARG A 359 -25.69 -8.74 -13.71
CA ARG A 359 -25.94 -7.30 -13.58
C ARG A 359 -24.77 -6.43 -14.05
N LEU A 360 -23.56 -6.97 -14.11
CA LEU A 360 -22.37 -6.26 -14.61
C LEU A 360 -22.28 -6.23 -16.15
N ARG A 361 -23.12 -6.99 -16.88
CA ARG A 361 -23.17 -7.00 -18.35
C ARG A 361 -24.00 -5.90 -19.00
N ARG A 362 -24.77 -5.11 -18.24
CA ARG A 362 -25.60 -4.04 -18.79
C ARG A 362 -25.20 -2.71 -18.16
N GLY A 363 -24.26 -2.03 -18.83
CA GLY A 363 -23.82 -0.69 -18.47
C GLY A 363 -24.99 0.28 -18.41
N ARG A 364 -25.24 0.79 -17.19
CA ARG A 364 -25.81 2.10 -16.84
C ARG A 364 -26.09 2.09 -15.33
N PHE A 365 -25.35 2.87 -14.56
CA PHE A 365 -25.84 3.35 -13.26
C PHE A 365 -25.44 4.81 -13.05
N SER A 366 -26.44 5.68 -13.15
CA SER A 366 -26.50 6.93 -12.42
C SER A 366 -27.11 6.62 -11.04
N LEU A 367 -26.39 6.92 -9.96
CA LEU A 367 -26.93 6.91 -8.60
C LEU A 367 -26.49 8.21 -7.91
N TRP A 368 -27.19 9.29 -8.26
CA TRP A 368 -27.33 10.47 -7.41
C TRP A 368 -28.83 10.67 -7.21
N GLU A 369 -29.33 10.25 -6.06
CA GLU A 369 -30.56 10.77 -5.44
C GLU A 369 -30.62 10.23 -4.01
N ARG A 370 -30.03 11.01 -3.08
CA ARG A 370 -30.60 11.35 -1.77
C ARG A 370 -29.99 12.67 -1.30
#